data_AF-A0A1V5TF37-F1
#
_entry.id   AF-A0A1V5TF37-F1
#
_cell.length_a   1.000
_cell.length_b   1.000
_cell.length_c   1.000
_cell.angle_alpha   90.00
_cell.angle_beta   90.00
_cell.angle_gamma   90.00
#
_symmetry.space_group_name_H-M   'P 1'
#
loop_
_entity.id
_entity.type
_entity.pdbx_description
1 polymer ?
#
loop_
_entity_poly.entity_id
_entity_poly.type
_entity_poly.pdbx_seq_one_letter_code
_entity_poly.pdbx_strand_id
1 'polypeptide(L)'
;MRFYKTFLIVLSISLLFIIQGCSESSPVDEKTLVKVYAEMIIMQDSSKLNDIEIQKKVLTEFNISTSDYEKSVNFLKEKPERWQNFYDSVIVYLQKLEPLPKTSDEKVLPKRPLSPEKKIL
;
A
#
# COMPACT_ATOMS: atom_id res chain seq x y z
N MET A 1 51.57 -17.59 4.93
CA MET A 1 50.95 -16.73 5.98
C MET A 1 50.63 -15.30 5.54
N ARG A 2 51.45 -14.59 4.74
CA ARG A 2 51.17 -13.21 4.28
C ARG A 2 49.89 -13.07 3.41
N PHE A 3 49.65 -14.01 2.49
CA PHE A 3 48.48 -14.00 1.61
C PHE A 3 47.14 -14.22 2.34
N TYR A 4 47.14 -14.97 3.45
CA TYR A 4 45.93 -15.19 4.24
C TYR A 4 45.49 -13.91 4.98
N LYS A 5 46.46 -13.10 5.44
CA LYS A 5 46.17 -11.79 6.05
C LYS A 5 45.58 -10.81 5.04
N THR A 6 46.13 -10.72 3.83
CA THR A 6 45.56 -9.86 2.78
C THR A 6 44.19 -10.34 2.32
N PHE A 7 44.00 -11.65 2.20
CA PHE A 7 42.70 -12.25 1.88
C PHE A 7 41.63 -11.93 2.94
N LEU A 8 41.97 -12.05 4.23
CA LEU A 8 41.07 -11.68 5.32
C LEU A 8 40.71 -10.19 5.34
N ILE A 9 41.65 -9.30 5.00
CA ILE A 9 41.38 -7.86 4.92
C ILE A 9 40.41 -7.55 3.78
N VAL A 10 40.62 -8.14 2.60
CA VAL A 10 39.73 -7.97 1.44
C VAL A 10 38.34 -8.54 1.73
N LEU A 11 38.25 -9.70 2.38
CA LEU A 11 37.00 -10.32 2.80
C LEU A 11 36.23 -9.44 3.80
N SER A 12 36.95 -8.85 4.77
CA SER A 12 36.36 -7.94 5.76
C SER A 12 35.82 -6.64 5.12
N ILE A 13 36.53 -6.10 4.12
CA ILE A 13 36.09 -4.91 3.40
C ILE A 13 34.86 -5.22 2.54
N SER A 14 34.83 -6.39 1.88
CA SER A 14 33.68 -6.82 1.08
C SER A 14 32.41 -7.01 1.93
N LEU A 15 32.55 -7.41 3.20
CA LEU A 15 31.41 -7.64 4.08
C LEU A 15 30.75 -6.33 4.53
N LEU A 16 31.49 -5.21 4.57
CA LEU A 16 30.97 -3.89 4.94
C LEU A 16 30.06 -3.28 3.88
N PHE A 17 30.16 -3.71 2.61
CA PHE A 17 29.33 -3.18 1.52
C PHE A 17 27.91 -3.78 1.46
N ILE A 18 27.60 -4.82 2.23
CA ILE A 18 26.31 -5.55 2.13
C ILE A 18 25.19 -4.88 2.96
N ILE A 19 25.50 -3.89 3.80
CA ILE A 19 24.54 -3.33 4.78
C ILE A 19 23.83 -2.05 4.30
N GLN A 20 24.03 -1.61 3.06
CA GLN A 20 23.22 -0.52 2.48
C GLN A 20 21.87 -1.05 1.97
N GLY A 21 21.08 -1.64 2.87
CA GLY A 21 19.67 -1.90 2.61
C GLY A 21 18.93 -0.57 2.61
N CYS A 22 18.67 -0.03 1.43
CA CYS A 22 17.78 1.10 1.25
C CYS A 22 16.41 0.70 1.84
N SER A 23 15.96 1.34 2.92
CA SER A 23 14.59 1.13 3.39
C SER A 23 13.66 1.77 2.37
N GLU A 24 13.12 0.98 1.46
CA GLU A 24 12.09 1.47 0.55
C GLU A 24 10.89 1.91 1.40
N SER A 25 10.57 3.20 1.33
CA SER A 25 9.40 3.79 1.98
C SER A 25 8.51 4.42 0.92
N SER A 26 7.20 4.27 1.11
CA SER A 26 6.18 4.94 0.31
C SER A 26 6.38 6.47 0.32
N PRO A 27 6.31 7.17 -0.82
CA PRO A 27 6.38 8.64 -0.87
C PRO A 27 5.29 9.34 -0.06
N VAL A 28 4.08 8.76 -0.01
CA VAL A 28 2.97 9.23 0.81
C VAL A 28 2.89 8.39 2.08
N ASP A 29 2.70 9.03 3.23
CA ASP A 29 2.50 8.32 4.49
C ASP A 29 1.22 7.49 4.45
N GLU A 30 1.26 6.30 5.04
CA GLU A 30 0.17 5.34 4.96
C GLU A 30 -1.14 5.87 5.56
N LYS A 31 -1.08 6.69 6.63
CA LYS A 31 -2.29 7.24 7.27
C LYS A 31 -2.99 8.25 6.37
N THR A 32 -2.24 9.11 5.69
CA THR A 32 -2.81 10.03 4.70
C THR A 32 -3.33 9.27 3.49
N LEU A 33 -2.58 8.27 3.01
CA LEU A 33 -3.01 7.45 1.88
C LEU A 33 -4.32 6.70 2.16
N VAL A 34 -4.52 6.22 3.40
CA VAL A 34 -5.78 5.62 3.85
C VAL A 34 -6.96 6.59 3.69
N LYS A 35 -6.79 7.86 4.12
CA LYS A 35 -7.82 8.88 3.98
C LYS A 35 -8.11 9.20 2.52
N VAL A 36 -7.06 9.39 1.73
CA VAL A 36 -7.15 9.68 0.29
C VAL A 36 -7.92 8.58 -0.43
N TYR A 37 -7.58 7.32 -0.17
CA TYR A 37 -8.24 6.18 -0.80
C TYR A 37 -9.70 6.04 -0.34
N ALA A 38 -9.98 6.29 0.95
CA ALA A 38 -11.35 6.31 1.47
C ALA A 38 -12.20 7.42 0.84
N GLU A 39 -11.67 8.64 0.69
CA GLU A 39 -12.40 9.74 0.04
C GLU A 39 -12.65 9.48 -1.45
N MET A 40 -11.73 8.79 -2.14
CA MET A 40 -11.99 8.33 -3.51
C MET A 40 -13.19 7.38 -3.56
N ILE A 41 -13.28 6.41 -2.65
CA ILE A 41 -14.41 5.47 -2.56
C ILE A 41 -15.71 6.23 -2.27
N ILE A 42 -15.71 7.10 -1.25
CA ILE A 42 -16.89 7.88 -0.87
C ILE A 42 -17.36 8.75 -2.05
N MET A 43 -16.45 9.38 -2.78
CA MET A 43 -16.78 10.22 -3.92
C MET A 43 -17.26 9.41 -5.13
N GLN A 44 -16.74 8.19 -5.33
CA GLN A 44 -17.26 7.26 -6.34
C GLN A 44 -18.72 6.89 -6.07
N ASP A 45 -19.08 6.68 -4.81
CA ASP A 45 -20.45 6.31 -4.42
C ASP A 45 -21.41 7.52 -4.39
N SER A 46 -20.91 8.72 -4.08
CA SER A 46 -21.75 9.92 -3.85
C SER A 46 -21.82 10.90 -5.02
N SER A 47 -20.94 10.78 -6.02
CA SER A 47 -20.84 11.74 -7.13
C SER A 47 -21.17 11.11 -8.50
N LYS A 48 -21.37 11.97 -9.51
CA LYS A 48 -21.53 11.55 -10.92
C LYS A 48 -20.24 11.70 -11.73
N LEU A 49 -19.13 12.00 -11.04
CA LEU A 49 -17.83 12.19 -11.68
C LEU A 49 -17.27 10.84 -12.12
N ASN A 50 -16.44 10.85 -13.16
CA ASN A 50 -15.70 9.65 -13.54
C ASN A 50 -14.47 9.45 -12.64
N ASP A 51 -13.86 8.25 -12.70
CA ASP A 51 -12.72 7.89 -11.85
C ASP A 51 -11.54 8.86 -11.94
N ILE A 52 -11.25 9.39 -13.14
CA ILE A 52 -10.12 10.31 -13.36
C ILE A 52 -10.41 11.66 -12.71
N GLU A 53 -11.63 12.16 -12.84
CA GLU A 53 -12.07 13.41 -12.23
C GLU A 53 -12.06 13.31 -10.69
N ILE A 54 -12.53 12.19 -10.15
CA ILE A 54 -12.51 11.89 -8.72
C ILE A 54 -11.08 11.85 -8.23
N GLN A 55 -10.21 11.05 -8.88
CA GLN A 55 -8.82 10.94 -8.49
C GLN A 55 -8.14 12.31 -8.48
N LYS A 56 -8.29 13.09 -9.56
CA LYS A 56 -7.70 14.43 -9.64
C LYS A 56 -8.19 15.34 -8.53
N LYS A 57 -9.49 15.35 -8.25
CA LYS A 57 -10.11 16.21 -7.24
C LYS A 57 -9.62 15.85 -5.84
N VAL A 58 -9.67 14.57 -5.48
CA VAL A 58 -9.21 14.10 -4.16
C VAL A 58 -7.71 14.32 -3.99
N LEU A 59 -6.87 13.97 -4.95
CA LEU A 59 -5.42 14.19 -4.84
C LEU A 59 -5.08 15.68 -4.68
N THR A 60 -5.79 16.57 -5.36
CA THR A 60 -5.64 18.03 -5.21
C THR A 60 -5.99 18.49 -3.79
N GLU A 61 -7.09 17.98 -3.22
CA GLU A 61 -7.54 18.32 -1.87
C GLU A 61 -6.50 17.94 -0.80
N PHE A 62 -5.79 16.82 -0.99
CA PHE A 62 -4.75 16.36 -0.08
C PHE A 62 -3.35 16.88 -0.43
N ASN A 63 -3.20 17.73 -1.47
CA ASN A 63 -1.91 18.22 -1.98
C ASN A 63 -0.93 17.09 -2.38
N ILE A 64 -1.44 16.02 -2.98
CA ILE A 64 -0.66 14.86 -3.41
C ILE A 64 -0.51 14.87 -4.93
N SER A 65 0.70 14.64 -5.42
CA SER A 65 0.92 14.47 -6.86
C SER A 65 0.44 13.08 -7.32
N THR A 66 -0.04 12.98 -8.56
CA THR A 66 -0.41 11.68 -9.16
C THR A 66 0.77 10.70 -9.11
N SER A 67 2.00 11.18 -9.33
CA SER A 67 3.21 10.36 -9.29
C SER A 67 3.46 9.76 -7.90
N ASP A 68 3.32 10.56 -6.84
CA ASP A 68 3.54 10.09 -5.47
C ASP A 68 2.46 9.12 -5.03
N TYR A 69 1.20 9.38 -5.41
CA TYR A 69 0.10 8.45 -5.19
C TYR A 69 0.36 7.10 -5.88
N GLU A 70 0.68 7.11 -7.18
CA GLU A 70 0.94 5.89 -7.94
C GLU A 70 2.11 5.09 -7.38
N LYS A 71 3.23 5.75 -7.05
CA LYS A 71 4.39 5.10 -6.40
C LYS A 71 4.00 4.48 -5.07
N SER A 72 3.21 5.18 -4.25
CA SER A 72 2.76 4.71 -2.95
C SER A 72 1.84 3.48 -3.07
N VAL A 73 0.89 3.52 -4.00
CA VAL A 73 0.01 2.39 -4.28
C VAL A 73 0.78 1.19 -4.84
N ASN A 74 1.74 1.43 -5.73
CA ASN A 74 2.58 0.36 -6.28
C ASN A 74 3.45 -0.28 -5.19
N PHE A 75 4.06 0.54 -4.33
CA PHE A 75 4.81 0.08 -3.16
C PHE A 75 3.97 -0.82 -2.25
N LEU A 76 2.69 -0.49 -2.01
CA LEU A 76 1.80 -1.36 -1.23
C LEU A 76 1.48 -2.67 -1.96
N LYS A 77 1.24 -2.63 -3.26
CA LYS A 77 0.87 -3.79 -4.09
C LYS A 77 2.01 -4.79 -4.30
N GLU A 78 3.27 -4.36 -4.17
CA GLU A 78 4.45 -5.22 -4.29
C GLU A 78 4.43 -6.42 -3.33
N LYS A 79 3.83 -6.29 -2.13
CA LYS A 79 3.67 -7.41 -1.20
C LYS A 79 2.20 -7.59 -0.83
N PRO A 80 1.62 -8.79 -1.02
CA PRO A 80 0.21 -9.06 -0.69
C PRO A 80 -0.17 -8.68 0.75
N GLU A 81 0.72 -8.92 1.71
CA GLU A 81 0.50 -8.57 3.13
C GLU A 81 0.41 -7.06 3.36
N ARG A 82 1.25 -6.26 2.69
CA ARG A 82 1.20 -4.79 2.76
C ARG A 82 -0.12 -4.27 2.20
N TRP A 83 -0.52 -4.77 1.03
CA TRP A 83 -1.79 -4.40 0.41
C TRP A 83 -2.98 -4.77 1.30
N GLN A 84 -2.95 -5.95 1.92
CA GLN A 84 -4.01 -6.39 2.83
C GLN A 84 -4.12 -5.47 4.06
N ASN A 85 -3.01 -5.19 4.74
CA ASN A 85 -3.00 -4.35 5.95
C ASN A 85 -3.46 -2.91 5.65
N PHE A 86 -3.04 -2.36 4.51
CA PHE A 86 -3.52 -1.06 4.04
C PHE A 86 -5.03 -1.07 3.82
N TYR A 87 -5.53 -2.09 3.11
CA TYR A 87 -6.96 -2.21 2.81
C TYR A 87 -7.80 -2.36 4.09
N ASP A 88 -7.35 -3.15 5.05
CA ASP A 88 -8.01 -3.29 6.35
C ASP A 88 -8.04 -1.95 7.11
N SER A 89 -6.98 -1.15 7.01
CA SER A 89 -6.92 0.19 7.59
C SER A 89 -7.93 1.15 6.93
N VAL A 90 -8.14 1.05 5.62
CA VAL A 90 -9.19 1.79 4.89
C VAL A 90 -10.59 1.39 5.39
N ILE A 91 -10.86 0.08 5.54
CA ILE A 91 -12.14 -0.41 6.06
C ILE A 91 -12.41 0.18 7.46
N VAL A 92 -11.42 0.10 8.35
CA VAL A 92 -11.53 0.63 9.72
C VAL A 92 -11.76 2.15 9.71
N TYR A 93 -11.16 2.87 8.77
CA TYR A 93 -11.39 4.31 8.62
C TYR A 93 -12.82 4.61 8.16
N LEU A 94 -13.31 3.93 7.13
CA LEU A 94 -14.68 4.09 6.62
C LEU A 94 -15.73 3.76 7.70
N GLN A 95 -15.55 2.68 8.46
CA GLN A 95 -16.41 2.30 9.58
C GLN A 95 -16.48 3.35 10.70
N LYS A 96 -15.47 4.22 10.82
CA LYS A 96 -15.49 5.33 11.78
C LYS A 96 -16.24 6.55 11.26
N LEU A 97 -16.23 6.78 9.94
CA LEU A 97 -16.94 7.90 9.32
C LEU A 97 -18.45 7.67 9.28
N GLU A 98 -18.86 6.46 8.96
CA GLU A 98 -20.23 6.00 9.11
C GLU A 98 -20.24 4.87 10.13
N PRO A 99 -20.67 5.10 11.39
CA PRO A 99 -20.92 3.98 12.28
C PRO A 99 -21.99 3.13 11.61
N LEU A 100 -21.59 1.96 11.08
CA LEU A 100 -22.50 0.95 10.59
C LEU A 100 -23.64 0.85 11.61
N PRO A 101 -24.92 0.84 11.19
CA PRO A 101 -26.00 0.62 12.13
C PRO A 101 -25.64 -0.63 12.94
N LYS A 102 -25.57 -0.51 14.27
CA LYS A 102 -25.38 -1.64 15.19
C LYS A 102 -26.54 -2.61 14.96
N THR A 103 -26.40 -3.45 13.96
CA THR A 103 -27.33 -4.51 13.61
C THR A 103 -26.48 -5.76 13.67
N SER A 104 -26.82 -6.53 14.69
CA SER A 104 -26.38 -7.89 14.97
C SER A 104 -26.78 -8.79 13.81
N ASP A 105 -26.14 -8.66 12.65
CA ASP A 105 -26.22 -9.61 11.56
C ASP A 105 -24.92 -9.54 10.77
N GLU A 106 -24.11 -10.57 10.99
CA GLU A 106 -22.89 -10.89 10.26
C GLU A 106 -23.19 -11.09 8.77
N LYS A 107 -23.44 -10.00 8.03
CA LYS A 107 -23.45 -10.00 6.57
C LYS A 107 -22.03 -9.77 6.08
N VAL A 108 -21.31 -10.88 6.09
CA VAL A 108 -20.31 -11.32 5.11
C VAL A 108 -19.80 -10.18 4.22
N LEU A 109 -18.68 -9.59 4.63
CA LEU A 109 -17.76 -8.94 3.70
C LEU A 109 -17.57 -9.90 2.52
N PRO A 110 -17.77 -9.47 1.25
CA PRO A 110 -17.58 -10.37 0.13
C PRO A 110 -16.16 -10.92 0.22
N LYS A 111 -16.03 -12.23 0.45
CA LYS A 111 -14.74 -12.91 0.41
C LYS A 111 -14.11 -12.55 -0.92
N ARG A 112 -12.93 -11.90 -0.87
CA ARG A 112 -12.15 -11.58 -2.06
C ARG A 112 -12.08 -12.86 -2.90
N PRO A 113 -12.49 -12.85 -4.18
CA PRO A 113 -12.33 -14.03 -5.01
C PRO A 113 -10.86 -14.40 -5.02
N LEU A 114 -10.54 -15.59 -4.53
CA LEU A 114 -9.22 -16.19 -4.71
C LEU A 114 -8.92 -16.17 -6.20
N SER A 115 -7.79 -15.56 -6.55
CA SER A 115 -7.24 -15.53 -7.91
C SER A 115 -7.39 -16.93 -8.53
N PRO A 116 -7.91 -17.06 -9.76
CA PRO A 116 -8.14 -18.37 -10.35
C PRO A 116 -6.82 -19.13 -10.40
N GLU A 117 -6.79 -20.26 -9.70
CA GLU A 117 -5.74 -21.25 -9.79
C GLU A 117 -5.50 -21.55 -11.27
N LYS A 118 -4.25 -21.37 -11.68
CA LYS A 118 -3.72 -21.74 -12.99
C LYS A 118 -3.97 -23.24 -13.18
N LYS A 119 -5.10 -23.61 -13.81
CA LYS A 119 -5.31 -24.97 -14.32
C LYS A 119 -4.30 -25.21 -15.43
N ILE A 120 -3.22 -25.89 -15.07
CA ILE A 120 -2.39 -26.62 -16.02
C ILE A 120 -3.18 -27.89 -16.35
N LEU A 121 -3.69 -27.96 -17.58
CA LEU A 121 -3.94 -29.22 -18.27
C LEU A 121 -3.74 -29.01 -19.77
#